data_AF-A0A377HMB5-F1
#
_entry.id   AF-A0A377HMB5-F1
#
_cell.length_a   1.000
_cell.length_b   1.000
_cell.length_c   1.000
_cell.angle_alpha   90.00
_cell.angle_beta   90.00
_cell.angle_gamma   90.00
#
_symmetry.space_group_name_H-M   'P 1'
#
loop_
_entity.id
_entity.type
_entity.pdbx_description
1 polymer ?
#
loop_
_entity_poly.entity_id
_entity_poly.type
_entity_poly.pdbx_seq_one_letter_code
_entity_poly.pdbx_strand_id
1 'polypeptide(L)'
;MKTINKIAKHLLRDKFFVFRNIIFKVVNSIINQKSGYVLTDFSNVNDLINEEIDFILSFNKKLEVNRSNIILSRLSHFEIFEFLFFLKENGFSVFNQKGSKLSKHQFMSCVEACYISRRYYSTKGFLIYDYSDIKIHFKSISYKNKSDICEPEVDIVYTWVDGEDESWKIKKNNVLLDKLDVLPTSNIDSRYKSRDELKYSIRSIFLYAPWVRNIYIVTDEQIPSWFIESERIKIIDHKEIFPDLNVLPVFNSHAIESCLHRIPGLSDFFLYLNDDVMLTRPCDKTDFFDFKNKKTKFFLSTTTFVPETLTNTSLPVDISAYNNLKLLHENYNYTSNRKFQHTPIALSKSVLLKLELEHPDVFNTCRKNKIRSIDDYSIVSSLHHHYGIIIKRSIESKIRYDYINLADKSAKHKLLYLLLCGYKRRPKVICINDVDERFNQSDDIDIFLEKTLSNMYPYASECERLLA
;
A
#
# COMPACT_ATOMS: atom_id res chain seq x y z
N MET A 1 25.12 9.03 -8.04
CA MET A 1 25.50 9.38 -9.44
C MET A 1 25.96 8.20 -10.30
N LYS A 2 27.08 7.49 -10.00
CA LYS A 2 27.52 6.34 -10.82
C LYS A 2 26.46 5.23 -10.94
N THR A 3 25.71 4.96 -9.87
CA THR A 3 24.60 3.99 -9.85
C THR A 3 23.38 4.46 -10.64
N ILE A 4 23.01 5.74 -10.56
CA ILE A 4 21.94 6.34 -11.39
C ILE A 4 22.31 6.28 -12.86
N ASN A 5 23.53 6.66 -13.23
CA ASN A 5 23.99 6.58 -14.63
C ASN A 5 24.04 5.13 -15.12
N LYS A 6 24.35 4.17 -14.24
CA LYS A 6 24.33 2.73 -14.56
C LYS A 6 22.90 2.20 -14.73
N ILE A 7 21.97 2.62 -13.87
CA ILE A 7 20.54 2.29 -13.95
C ILE A 7 19.93 2.94 -15.20
N ALA A 8 20.12 4.24 -15.43
CA ALA A 8 19.65 4.97 -16.61
C ALA A 8 20.23 4.43 -17.94
N LYS A 9 21.53 4.07 -17.99
CA LYS A 9 22.09 3.35 -19.17
C LYS A 9 21.49 1.95 -19.35
N HIS A 10 21.12 1.28 -18.26
CA HIS A 10 20.42 -0.01 -18.34
C HIS A 10 18.99 0.18 -18.85
N LEU A 11 18.29 1.24 -18.43
CA LEU A 11 16.95 1.62 -18.85
C LEU A 11 16.82 2.02 -20.32
N LEU A 12 17.77 2.80 -20.83
CA LEU A 12 17.79 3.15 -22.26
C LEU A 12 18.08 1.95 -23.16
N ARG A 13 18.60 0.87 -22.57
CA ARG A 13 18.67 -0.46 -23.20
C ARG A 13 17.46 -1.34 -22.86
N ASP A 14 16.71 -1.00 -21.81
CA ASP A 14 15.50 -1.66 -21.33
C ASP A 14 14.29 -1.09 -22.06
N LYS A 15 14.12 -1.58 -23.30
CA LYS A 15 13.04 -1.22 -24.23
C LYS A 15 11.62 -1.45 -23.67
N PHE A 16 11.49 -2.03 -22.47
CA PHE A 16 10.24 -2.42 -21.83
C PHE A 16 9.62 -1.29 -20.96
N PHE A 17 10.43 -0.44 -20.33
CA PHE A 17 9.93 0.65 -19.48
C PHE A 17 9.18 1.72 -20.28
N VAL A 18 9.76 2.15 -21.40
CA VAL A 18 9.17 3.15 -22.30
C VAL A 18 7.88 2.59 -22.91
N PHE A 19 7.90 1.35 -23.41
CA PHE A 19 6.72 0.68 -24.00
C PHE A 19 5.54 0.54 -23.04
N ARG A 20 5.82 0.27 -21.76
CA ARG A 20 4.81 0.17 -20.70
C ARG A 20 3.96 1.44 -20.58
N ASN A 21 4.59 2.60 -20.35
CA ASN A 21 3.86 3.86 -20.18
C ASN A 21 3.13 4.30 -21.46
N ILE A 22 3.66 3.94 -22.63
CA ILE A 22 3.03 4.21 -23.93
C ILE A 22 1.77 3.38 -24.13
N ILE A 23 1.82 2.06 -23.91
CA ILE A 23 0.61 1.23 -24.01
C ILE A 23 -0.46 1.77 -23.07
N PHE A 24 -0.09 2.15 -21.84
CA PHE A 24 -1.05 2.72 -20.89
C PHE A 24 -1.62 4.05 -21.36
N LYS A 25 -0.82 5.01 -21.85
CA LYS A 25 -1.32 6.29 -22.36
C LYS A 25 -2.17 6.12 -23.63
N VAL A 26 -1.79 5.22 -24.53
CA VAL A 26 -2.57 4.87 -25.74
C VAL A 26 -3.91 4.27 -25.34
N VAL A 27 -3.91 3.30 -24.43
CA VAL A 27 -5.13 2.69 -23.91
C VAL A 27 -6.01 3.72 -23.20
N ASN A 28 -5.44 4.63 -22.40
CA ASN A 28 -6.20 5.70 -21.74
C ASN A 28 -6.80 6.71 -22.73
N SER A 29 -6.07 7.01 -23.82
CA SER A 29 -6.58 7.85 -24.93
C SER A 29 -7.75 7.18 -25.66
N ILE A 30 -7.70 5.86 -25.85
CA ILE A 30 -8.82 5.07 -26.43
C ILE A 30 -10.07 5.14 -25.53
N ILE A 31 -9.92 5.14 -24.20
CA ILE A 31 -11.04 5.19 -23.23
C ILE A 31 -11.72 6.55 -23.23
N ASN A 32 -10.93 7.63 -23.20
CA ASN A 32 -11.46 8.98 -23.09
C ASN A 32 -12.18 9.44 -24.37
N GLN A 33 -11.94 8.74 -25.48
CA GLN A 33 -12.71 8.89 -26.71
C GLN A 33 -13.87 7.89 -26.71
N LYS A 34 -15.05 8.31 -26.20
CA LYS A 34 -16.27 7.51 -26.28
C LYS A 34 -16.53 7.06 -27.73
N SER A 35 -16.44 5.75 -27.96
CA SER A 35 -16.82 4.95 -29.14
C SER A 35 -15.92 4.98 -30.39
N GLY A 36 -15.50 3.78 -30.83
CA GLY A 36 -15.57 3.42 -32.25
C GLY A 36 -14.31 3.41 -33.13
N TYR A 37 -13.08 3.44 -32.62
CA TYR A 37 -11.89 3.44 -33.49
C TYR A 37 -11.06 2.15 -33.44
N VAL A 38 -10.74 1.63 -34.63
CA VAL A 38 -9.61 0.74 -34.89
C VAL A 38 -8.38 1.62 -35.05
N LEU A 39 -7.35 1.40 -34.23
CA LEU A 39 -6.07 2.12 -34.34
C LEU A 39 -5.33 1.70 -35.62
N THR A 40 -5.33 2.59 -36.62
CA THR A 40 -4.56 2.39 -37.87
C THR A 40 -3.40 3.39 -38.02
N ASP A 41 -3.22 4.35 -37.11
CA ASP A 41 -2.12 5.32 -37.17
C ASP A 41 -1.31 5.36 -35.87
N PHE A 42 0.01 5.15 -36.01
CA PHE A 42 1.01 5.07 -34.93
C PHE A 42 1.74 6.40 -34.68
N SER A 43 1.38 7.49 -35.38
CA SER A 43 1.97 8.82 -35.21
C SER A 43 1.90 9.33 -33.76
N ASN A 44 0.73 9.19 -33.11
CA ASN A 44 0.50 9.59 -31.69
C ASN A 44 1.35 8.81 -30.67
N VAL A 45 1.86 7.64 -31.03
CA VAL A 45 2.69 6.82 -30.14
C VAL A 45 4.07 7.45 -29.94
N ASN A 46 4.62 8.11 -30.96
CA ASN A 46 5.92 8.78 -30.89
C ASN A 46 5.91 10.00 -29.97
N ASP A 47 4.81 10.74 -29.90
CA ASP A 47 4.70 11.89 -29.00
C ASP A 47 4.64 11.43 -27.54
N LEU A 48 3.91 10.34 -27.26
CA LEU A 48 3.87 9.73 -25.92
C LEU A 48 5.22 9.11 -25.51
N ILE A 49 5.95 8.53 -26.47
CA ILE A 49 7.35 8.10 -26.28
C ILE A 49 8.21 9.30 -25.85
N ASN A 50 8.10 10.41 -26.59
CA ASN A 50 8.89 11.61 -26.35
C ASN A 50 8.58 12.24 -24.99
N GLU A 51 7.31 12.33 -24.59
CA GLU A 51 6.90 12.82 -23.26
C GLU A 51 7.51 11.99 -22.13
N GLU A 52 7.52 10.66 -22.24
CA GLU A 52 8.08 9.79 -21.20
C GLU A 52 9.60 9.84 -21.16
N ILE A 53 10.25 9.93 -22.32
CA ILE A 53 11.69 10.18 -22.38
C ILE A 53 12.00 11.54 -21.76
N ASP A 54 11.22 12.57 -22.05
CA ASP A 54 11.40 13.91 -21.51
C ASP A 54 11.12 13.96 -20.01
N PHE A 55 10.17 13.17 -19.52
CA PHE A 55 9.98 12.92 -18.09
C PHE A 55 11.24 12.28 -17.48
N ILE A 56 11.76 11.18 -18.02
CA ILE A 56 12.98 10.52 -17.51
C ILE A 56 14.19 11.49 -17.56
N LEU A 57 14.33 12.24 -18.65
CA LEU A 57 15.40 13.20 -18.89
C LEU A 57 15.29 14.43 -17.99
N SER A 58 14.08 14.83 -17.59
CA SER A 58 13.86 15.93 -16.65
C SER A 58 14.58 15.68 -15.32
N PHE A 59 14.75 14.41 -14.94
CA PHE A 59 15.46 14.00 -13.73
C PHE A 59 16.98 13.97 -13.87
N ASN A 60 17.53 14.05 -15.08
CA ASN A 60 18.97 14.13 -15.31
C ASN A 60 19.32 14.70 -16.70
N LYS A 61 19.49 16.03 -16.76
CA LYS A 61 19.84 16.80 -17.97
C LYS A 61 21.18 16.40 -18.64
N LYS A 62 21.99 15.53 -18.02
CA LYS A 62 23.24 15.00 -18.59
C LYS A 62 23.06 13.68 -19.35
N LEU A 63 21.84 13.13 -19.38
CA LEU A 63 21.51 11.98 -20.21
C LEU A 63 21.13 12.47 -21.61
N GLU A 64 21.84 11.99 -22.62
CA GLU A 64 21.43 12.15 -24.02
C GLU A 64 20.76 10.85 -24.49
N VAL A 65 19.57 10.96 -25.08
CA VAL A 65 18.77 9.83 -25.54
C VAL A 65 18.61 9.91 -27.05
N ASN A 66 19.05 8.87 -27.75
CA ASN A 66 18.83 8.75 -29.19
C ASN A 66 17.41 8.23 -29.45
N ARG A 67 16.51 9.14 -29.83
CA ARG A 67 15.07 8.90 -30.01
C ARG A 67 14.73 8.02 -31.23
N SER A 68 15.61 7.90 -32.22
CA SER A 68 15.33 7.24 -33.51
C SER A 68 15.47 5.70 -33.50
N ASN A 69 15.78 5.07 -32.37
CA ASN A 69 16.07 3.62 -32.28
C ASN A 69 15.17 2.82 -31.31
N ILE A 70 14.02 3.36 -30.92
CA ILE A 70 13.11 2.70 -29.98
C ILE A 70 12.25 1.67 -30.74
N ILE A 71 12.74 0.43 -30.78
CA ILE A 71 12.01 -0.72 -31.33
C ILE A 71 11.30 -1.43 -30.18
N LEU A 72 9.97 -1.34 -30.13
CA LEU A 72 9.12 -2.03 -29.15
C LEU A 72 9.35 -3.52 -29.32
N SER A 73 10.15 -4.13 -28.45
CA SER A 73 10.62 -5.51 -28.60
C SER A 73 10.37 -6.28 -27.32
N ARG A 74 9.22 -6.98 -27.25
CA ARG A 74 8.65 -7.91 -26.24
C ARG A 74 7.64 -7.32 -25.25
N LEU A 75 6.49 -7.97 -25.14
CA LEU A 75 5.62 -7.92 -23.97
C LEU A 75 6.08 -9.02 -23.00
N SER A 76 6.15 -8.69 -21.72
CA SER A 76 6.38 -9.54 -20.57
C SER A 76 5.05 -10.09 -20.03
N HIS A 77 5.10 -11.13 -19.20
CA HIS A 77 3.88 -11.65 -18.54
C HIS A 77 3.17 -10.58 -17.67
N PHE A 78 3.89 -9.53 -17.27
CA PHE A 78 3.38 -8.44 -16.45
C PHE A 78 2.55 -7.42 -17.25
N GLU A 79 2.96 -7.08 -18.47
CA GLU A 79 2.17 -6.18 -19.33
C GLU A 79 0.83 -6.82 -19.73
N ILE A 80 0.78 -8.16 -19.79
CA ILE A 80 -0.47 -8.91 -19.94
C ILE A 80 -1.34 -8.80 -18.69
N PHE A 81 -0.75 -8.86 -17.48
CA PHE A 81 -1.51 -8.76 -16.24
C PHE A 81 -2.25 -7.43 -16.14
N GLU A 82 -1.54 -6.32 -16.31
CA GLU A 82 -2.15 -5.00 -16.20
C GLU A 82 -3.09 -4.72 -17.39
N PHE A 83 -2.74 -5.13 -18.62
CA PHE A 83 -3.62 -4.99 -19.77
C PHE A 83 -4.91 -5.82 -19.65
N LEU A 84 -4.82 -7.06 -19.18
CA LEU A 84 -6.00 -7.91 -19.02
C LEU A 84 -6.84 -7.49 -17.80
N PHE A 85 -6.20 -7.06 -16.69
CA PHE A 85 -6.91 -6.52 -15.53
C PHE A 85 -7.65 -5.26 -15.93
N PHE A 86 -6.98 -4.38 -16.67
CA PHE A 86 -7.55 -3.20 -17.30
C PHE A 86 -8.80 -3.53 -18.16
N LEU A 87 -8.67 -4.48 -19.10
CA LEU A 87 -9.78 -4.91 -19.94
C LEU A 87 -10.97 -5.35 -19.07
N LYS A 88 -10.71 -6.13 -18.02
CA LYS A 88 -11.75 -6.61 -17.11
C LYS A 88 -12.45 -5.49 -16.34
N GLU A 89 -11.69 -4.56 -15.75
CA GLU A 89 -12.25 -3.42 -15.00
C GLU A 89 -13.03 -2.45 -15.91
N ASN A 90 -12.71 -2.42 -17.21
CA ASN A 90 -13.41 -1.60 -18.21
C ASN A 90 -14.50 -2.37 -18.96
N GLY A 91 -15.05 -3.44 -18.37
CA GLY A 91 -16.23 -4.14 -18.87
C GLY A 91 -15.97 -5.16 -20.00
N PHE A 92 -14.72 -5.38 -20.39
CA PHE A 92 -14.38 -6.41 -21.39
C PHE A 92 -14.40 -7.80 -20.74
N SER A 93 -15.05 -8.75 -21.40
CA SER A 93 -15.11 -10.14 -20.92
C SER A 93 -13.88 -10.92 -21.38
N VAL A 94 -13.16 -11.53 -20.43
CA VAL A 94 -12.02 -12.41 -20.71
C VAL A 94 -12.49 -13.87 -20.73
N PHE A 95 -12.18 -14.58 -21.82
CA PHE A 95 -12.57 -15.97 -22.04
C PHE A 95 -11.35 -16.88 -22.08
N ASN A 96 -11.51 -18.15 -21.66
CA ASN A 96 -10.48 -19.16 -21.84
C ASN A 96 -10.46 -19.69 -23.29
N GLN A 97 -9.49 -20.56 -23.63
CA GLN A 97 -9.38 -21.18 -24.97
C GLN A 97 -10.59 -22.05 -25.38
N LYS A 98 -11.48 -22.38 -24.44
CA LYS A 98 -12.73 -23.12 -24.67
C LYS A 98 -13.96 -22.20 -24.75
N GLY A 99 -13.76 -20.87 -24.77
CA GLY A 99 -14.85 -19.89 -24.86
C GLY A 99 -15.61 -19.67 -23.56
N SER A 100 -15.15 -20.18 -22.41
CA SER A 100 -15.80 -19.94 -21.11
C SER A 100 -15.31 -18.64 -20.49
N LYS A 101 -16.24 -17.78 -20.02
CA LYS A 101 -15.93 -16.52 -19.33
C LYS A 101 -15.20 -16.80 -18.01
N LEU A 102 -14.13 -16.08 -17.72
CA LEU A 102 -13.33 -16.23 -16.50
C LEU A 102 -13.89 -15.38 -15.34
N SER A 103 -14.13 -16.01 -14.19
CA SER A 103 -14.40 -15.30 -12.93
C SER A 103 -13.19 -14.46 -12.45
N LYS A 104 -13.36 -13.55 -11.48
CA LYS A 104 -12.26 -12.73 -10.91
C LYS A 104 -11.11 -13.58 -10.37
N HIS A 105 -11.43 -14.63 -9.63
CA HIS A 105 -10.45 -15.57 -9.09
C HIS A 105 -9.72 -16.35 -10.21
N GLN A 106 -10.47 -16.95 -11.15
CA GLN A 106 -9.88 -17.70 -12.26
C GLN A 106 -8.99 -16.83 -13.15
N PHE A 107 -9.40 -15.59 -13.36
CA PHE A 107 -8.61 -14.60 -14.07
C PHE A 107 -7.25 -14.37 -13.39
N MET A 108 -7.22 -14.07 -12.10
CA MET A 108 -5.98 -13.83 -11.36
C MET A 108 -5.03 -15.03 -11.40
N SER A 109 -5.55 -16.25 -11.25
CA SER A 109 -4.73 -17.48 -11.34
C SER A 109 -4.21 -17.76 -12.75
N CYS A 110 -5.01 -17.52 -13.80
CA CYS A 110 -4.61 -17.75 -15.18
C CYS A 110 -3.49 -16.80 -15.65
N VAL A 111 -3.48 -15.58 -15.13
CA VAL A 111 -2.51 -14.56 -15.52
C VAL A 111 -1.10 -14.86 -14.97
N GLU A 112 -0.99 -15.53 -13.83
CA GLU A 112 0.32 -16.02 -13.34
C GLU A 112 0.95 -17.08 -14.27
N ALA A 113 0.13 -17.74 -15.09
CA ALA A 113 0.54 -18.84 -15.96
C ALA A 113 0.37 -18.56 -17.47
N CYS A 114 0.17 -17.29 -17.87
CA CYS A 114 0.04 -16.93 -19.28
C CYS A 114 1.42 -16.73 -19.93
N TYR A 115 1.60 -17.13 -21.19
CA TYR A 115 2.81 -16.82 -21.97
C TYR A 115 2.46 -16.26 -23.35
N ILE A 116 3.38 -15.50 -23.94
CA ILE A 116 3.18 -14.84 -25.23
C ILE A 116 3.94 -15.60 -26.31
N SER A 117 3.23 -15.95 -27.38
CA SER A 117 3.87 -16.29 -28.65
C SER A 117 3.71 -15.13 -29.63
N ARG A 118 4.75 -14.86 -30.40
CA ARG A 118 4.73 -13.85 -31.47
C ARG A 118 5.65 -14.29 -32.60
N ARG A 119 5.30 -13.89 -33.82
CA ARG A 119 6.17 -14.09 -34.99
C ARG A 119 7.39 -13.18 -34.89
N TYR A 120 8.52 -13.66 -35.38
CA TYR A 120 9.68 -12.81 -35.62
C TYR A 120 10.39 -13.25 -36.90
N TYR A 121 11.05 -12.29 -37.54
CA TYR A 121 11.89 -12.47 -38.71
C TYR A 121 13.35 -12.27 -38.28
N SER A 122 14.24 -13.17 -38.70
CA SER A 122 15.67 -13.06 -38.40
C SER A 122 16.45 -12.71 -39.66
N THR A 123 17.21 -11.62 -39.62
CA THR A 123 18.13 -11.24 -40.70
C THR A 123 19.43 -10.68 -40.11
N LYS A 124 20.59 -11.16 -40.57
CA LYS A 124 21.95 -10.68 -40.21
C LYS A 124 22.14 -10.31 -38.71
N GLY A 125 21.77 -11.21 -37.80
CA GLY A 125 21.97 -11.01 -36.35
C GLY A 125 20.92 -10.13 -35.67
N PHE A 126 19.89 -9.68 -36.39
CA PHE A 126 18.75 -8.95 -35.83
C PHE A 126 17.50 -9.83 -35.80
N LEU A 127 16.70 -9.64 -34.75
CA LEU A 127 15.36 -10.21 -34.60
C LEU A 127 14.35 -9.08 -34.73
N ILE A 128 13.55 -9.11 -35.81
CA ILE A 128 12.44 -8.19 -36.06
C ILE A 128 11.17 -8.90 -35.59
N TYR A 129 10.52 -8.40 -34.55
CA TYR A 129 9.30 -9.02 -34.01
C TYR A 129 8.07 -8.42 -34.70
N ASP A 130 7.15 -9.29 -35.13
CA ASP A 130 5.87 -8.91 -35.73
C ASP A 130 4.82 -8.75 -34.62
N TYR A 131 4.25 -7.56 -34.51
CA TYR A 131 3.24 -7.21 -33.50
C TYR A 131 1.80 -7.29 -34.00
N SER A 132 1.61 -7.59 -35.29
CA SER A 132 0.27 -7.72 -35.87
C SER A 132 -0.50 -8.94 -35.35
N ASP A 133 0.19 -9.92 -34.75
CA ASP A 133 -0.42 -11.20 -34.33
C ASP A 133 0.14 -11.69 -32.97
N ILE A 134 -0.15 -10.93 -31.90
CA ILE A 134 0.18 -11.30 -30.52
C ILE A 134 -0.83 -12.35 -30.03
N LYS A 135 -0.36 -13.56 -29.71
CA LYS A 135 -1.21 -14.61 -29.11
C LYS A 135 -0.85 -14.81 -27.65
N ILE A 136 -1.81 -14.55 -26.77
CA ILE A 136 -1.73 -14.81 -25.33
C ILE A 136 -2.22 -16.23 -25.08
N HIS A 137 -1.32 -17.09 -24.62
CA HIS A 137 -1.64 -18.47 -24.26
C HIS A 137 -1.79 -18.57 -22.75
N PHE A 138 -2.87 -19.19 -22.31
CA PHE A 138 -3.06 -19.55 -20.90
C PHE A 138 -2.63 -21.00 -20.74
N LYS A 139 -1.63 -21.31 -19.89
CA LYS A 139 -1.41 -22.71 -19.51
C LYS A 139 -2.67 -23.21 -18.81
N SER A 140 -3.15 -24.40 -19.19
CA SER A 140 -4.21 -25.06 -18.44
C SER A 140 -3.67 -25.37 -17.04
N ILE A 141 -4.01 -24.52 -16.07
CA ILE A 141 -3.81 -24.86 -14.68
C ILE A 141 -4.89 -25.91 -14.39
N SER A 142 -4.46 -27.16 -14.19
CA SER A 142 -5.31 -28.14 -13.53
C SER A 142 -5.58 -27.58 -12.15
N TYR A 143 -6.82 -27.14 -11.93
CA TYR A 143 -7.34 -26.91 -10.59
C TYR A 143 -7.24 -28.25 -9.87
N LYS A 144 -6.14 -28.46 -9.14
CA LYS A 144 -6.25 -29.26 -7.92
C LYS A 144 -7.18 -28.44 -7.06
N ASN A 145 -8.40 -28.91 -6.88
CA ASN A 145 -9.30 -28.42 -5.84
C ASN A 145 -8.46 -28.35 -4.56
N LYS A 146 -7.96 -27.15 -4.22
CA LYS A 146 -7.51 -26.86 -2.88
C LYS A 146 -8.78 -27.08 -2.07
N SER A 147 -8.75 -28.13 -1.24
CA SER A 147 -9.79 -28.57 -0.33
C SER A 147 -10.77 -27.46 0.06
N ASP A 148 -12.07 -27.78 0.05
CA ASP A 148 -13.24 -26.96 0.40
C ASP A 148 -13.20 -26.35 1.82
N ILE A 149 -12.15 -25.60 2.15
CA ILE A 149 -12.12 -24.69 3.28
C ILE A 149 -12.47 -23.34 2.68
N CYS A 150 -13.70 -22.89 2.93
CA CYS A 150 -14.09 -21.51 2.64
C CYS A 150 -13.17 -20.60 3.47
N GLU A 151 -12.13 -20.04 2.83
CA GLU A 151 -11.20 -19.14 3.51
C GLU A 151 -11.97 -17.93 4.05
N PRO A 152 -11.79 -17.56 5.33
CA PRO A 152 -12.50 -16.43 5.93
C PRO A 152 -12.42 -15.17 5.09
N GLU A 153 -13.47 -14.37 5.15
CA GLU A 153 -13.46 -13.01 4.61
C GLU A 153 -12.41 -12.17 5.35
N VAL A 154 -11.74 -11.28 4.61
CA VAL A 154 -10.72 -10.39 5.17
C VAL A 154 -11.07 -8.97 4.80
N ASP A 155 -11.16 -8.11 5.80
CA ASP A 155 -11.36 -6.68 5.63
C ASP A 155 -10.05 -5.91 5.77
N ILE A 156 -10.06 -4.65 5.34
CA ILE A 156 -8.99 -3.68 5.60
C ILE A 156 -9.53 -2.54 6.44
N VAL A 157 -8.72 -2.06 7.38
CA VAL A 157 -8.99 -0.85 8.15
C VAL A 157 -7.82 0.12 7.94
N TYR A 158 -8.15 1.33 7.52
CA TYR A 158 -7.24 2.48 7.49
C TYR A 158 -7.57 3.44 8.63
N THR A 159 -6.55 4.11 9.15
CA THR A 159 -6.73 5.36 9.89
C THR A 159 -6.19 6.49 9.06
N TRP A 160 -6.94 7.58 8.95
CA TRP A 160 -6.55 8.73 8.15
C TRP A 160 -7.13 10.02 8.70
N VAL A 161 -6.36 11.11 8.59
CA VAL A 161 -6.82 12.47 8.85
C VAL A 161 -6.24 13.42 7.81
N ASP A 162 -6.99 14.45 7.46
CA ASP A 162 -6.48 15.61 6.74
C ASP A 162 -6.05 16.67 7.75
N GLY A 163 -4.74 16.85 7.89
CA GLY A 163 -4.16 17.88 8.75
C GLY A 163 -4.40 19.31 8.26
N GLU A 164 -4.83 19.51 7.01
CA GLU A 164 -5.17 20.82 6.46
C GLU A 164 -6.62 21.26 6.72
N ASP A 165 -7.46 20.36 7.24
CA ASP A 165 -8.84 20.67 7.61
C ASP A 165 -8.90 21.66 8.79
N GLU A 166 -9.48 22.84 8.55
CA GLU A 166 -9.59 23.91 9.54
C GLU A 166 -10.43 23.52 10.77
N SER A 167 -11.50 22.75 10.58
CA SER A 167 -12.34 22.29 11.70
C SER A 167 -11.55 21.34 12.61
N TRP A 168 -10.76 20.46 12.02
CA TRP A 168 -9.89 19.53 12.72
C TRP A 168 -8.74 20.26 13.43
N LYS A 169 -8.08 21.22 12.77
CA LYS A 169 -7.04 22.07 13.37
C LYS A 169 -7.56 22.81 14.59
N ILE A 170 -8.77 23.40 14.52
CA ILE A 170 -9.39 24.09 15.66
C ILE A 170 -9.61 23.13 16.82
N LYS A 171 -10.22 21.95 16.58
CA LYS A 171 -10.42 20.92 17.62
C LYS A 171 -9.10 20.53 18.29
N LYS A 172 -8.04 20.31 17.49
CA LYS A 172 -6.71 19.92 17.96
C LYS A 172 -6.03 21.01 18.78
N ASN A 173 -6.02 22.24 18.28
CA ASN A 173 -5.39 23.37 18.95
C ASN A 173 -6.05 23.66 20.30
N ASN A 174 -7.38 23.55 20.40
CA ASN A 174 -8.09 23.67 21.67
C ASN A 174 -7.62 22.63 22.71
N VAL A 175 -7.42 21.37 22.29
CA VAL A 175 -6.91 20.31 23.18
C VAL A 175 -5.45 20.55 23.60
N LEU A 176 -4.64 21.19 22.75
CA LEU A 176 -3.24 21.49 23.04
C LEU A 176 -3.09 22.68 24.00
N LEU A 177 -3.98 23.68 23.93
CA LEU A 177 -3.99 24.81 24.86
C LEU A 177 -4.17 24.36 26.33
N ASP A 178 -4.88 23.26 26.54
CA ASP A 178 -5.13 22.68 27.87
C ASP A 178 -3.97 21.82 28.40
N LYS A 179 -2.87 21.63 27.65
CA LYS A 179 -1.77 20.73 28.02
C LYS A 179 -0.41 21.44 28.07
N LEU A 180 0.12 21.58 29.29
CA LEU A 180 1.44 22.17 29.56
C LEU A 180 2.63 21.23 29.26
N ASP A 181 2.43 19.90 29.27
CA ASP A 181 3.48 18.89 29.08
C ASP A 181 3.20 17.96 27.89
N VAL A 182 3.43 18.47 26.68
CA VAL A 182 3.31 17.69 25.43
C VAL A 182 4.68 17.10 25.07
N LEU A 183 4.74 15.79 24.80
CA LEU A 183 6.00 15.15 24.40
C LEU A 183 6.56 15.83 23.12
N PRO A 184 7.88 16.11 23.03
CA PRO A 184 8.46 16.95 21.97
C PRO A 184 8.17 16.50 20.52
N THR A 185 7.85 15.22 20.31
CA THR A 185 7.57 14.65 18.97
C THR A 185 6.15 14.10 18.81
N SER A 186 5.27 14.35 19.79
CA SER A 186 3.88 13.90 19.76
C SER A 186 2.99 14.73 18.84
N ASN A 187 3.37 15.99 18.59
CA ASN A 187 2.61 16.94 17.78
C ASN A 187 3.50 17.60 16.71
N ILE A 188 3.94 16.81 15.73
CA ILE A 188 4.70 17.29 14.56
C ILE A 188 3.73 17.34 13.38
N ASP A 189 3.76 18.41 12.58
CA ASP A 189 2.79 18.65 11.49
C ASP A 189 2.92 17.58 10.40
N SER A 190 4.14 17.07 10.19
CA SER A 190 4.39 15.95 9.28
C SER A 190 3.56 14.70 9.58
N ARG A 191 3.05 14.52 10.81
CA ARG A 191 2.18 13.38 11.19
C ARG A 191 0.76 13.49 10.64
N TYR A 192 0.35 14.67 10.17
CA TYR A 192 -1.01 14.96 9.73
C TYR A 192 -1.06 15.45 8.28
N LYS A 193 0.10 15.63 7.63
CA LYS A 193 0.17 16.07 6.23
C LYS A 193 -0.33 14.96 5.30
N SER A 194 -1.40 15.24 4.57
CA SER A 194 -1.94 14.37 3.51
C SER A 194 -1.38 14.79 2.14
N ARG A 195 -0.87 13.82 1.37
CA ARG A 195 -0.42 13.93 -0.03
C ARG A 195 -1.15 12.92 -0.91
N ASP A 196 -2.40 12.61 -0.58
CA ASP A 196 -3.21 11.56 -1.19
C ASP A 196 -2.59 10.15 -1.09
N GLU A 197 -1.73 9.88 -0.10
CA GLU A 197 -1.16 8.55 0.13
C GLU A 197 -2.26 7.50 0.31
N LEU A 198 -3.34 7.84 1.05
CA LEU A 198 -4.52 6.98 1.22
C LEU A 198 -5.13 6.57 -0.13
N LYS A 199 -5.28 7.53 -1.06
CA LYS A 199 -5.83 7.28 -2.41
C LYS A 199 -5.01 6.20 -3.12
N TYR A 200 -3.69 6.39 -3.17
CA TYR A 200 -2.79 5.44 -3.84
C TYR A 200 -2.64 4.12 -3.09
N SER A 201 -2.74 4.13 -1.76
CA SER A 201 -2.78 2.91 -0.94
C SER A 201 -4.01 2.07 -1.30
N ILE A 202 -5.20 2.67 -1.36
CA ILE A 202 -6.44 1.98 -1.76
C ILE A 202 -6.31 1.45 -3.19
N ARG A 203 -5.84 2.25 -4.15
CA ARG A 203 -5.58 1.76 -5.52
C ARG A 203 -4.65 0.55 -5.53
N SER A 204 -3.62 0.54 -4.69
CA SER A 204 -2.72 -0.60 -4.55
C SER A 204 -3.43 -1.86 -4.05
N ILE A 205 -4.41 -1.73 -3.16
CA ILE A 205 -5.26 -2.85 -2.68
C ILE A 205 -6.11 -3.40 -3.82
N PHE A 206 -6.74 -2.53 -4.63
CA PHE A 206 -7.54 -2.99 -5.78
C PHE A 206 -6.70 -3.78 -6.78
N LEU A 207 -5.47 -3.34 -7.03
CA LEU A 207 -4.56 -3.98 -7.97
C LEU A 207 -3.96 -5.28 -7.43
N TYR A 208 -3.61 -5.31 -6.14
CA TYR A 208 -2.73 -6.34 -5.61
C TYR A 208 -3.34 -7.20 -4.50
N ALA A 209 -4.52 -6.88 -4.00
CA ALA A 209 -5.28 -7.69 -3.06
C ALA A 209 -6.79 -7.70 -3.40
N PRO A 210 -7.19 -8.13 -4.62
CA PRO A 210 -8.57 -8.05 -5.07
C PRO A 210 -9.57 -8.95 -4.32
N TRP A 211 -9.07 -9.78 -3.40
CA TRP A 211 -9.82 -10.68 -2.52
C TRP A 211 -10.32 -10.01 -1.23
N VAL A 212 -9.88 -8.78 -0.93
CA VAL A 212 -10.36 -7.99 0.21
C VAL A 212 -11.86 -7.81 0.09
N ARG A 213 -12.61 -7.99 1.18
CA ARG A 213 -14.06 -7.84 1.17
C ARG A 213 -14.45 -6.37 1.27
N ASN A 214 -14.27 -5.78 2.45
CA ASN A 214 -14.56 -4.38 2.73
C ASN A 214 -13.29 -3.62 3.13
N ILE A 215 -13.30 -2.31 2.89
CA ILE A 215 -12.30 -1.35 3.37
C ILE A 215 -13.04 -0.36 4.27
N TYR A 216 -12.54 -0.17 5.49
CA TYR A 216 -13.04 0.84 6.43
C TYR A 216 -11.99 1.93 6.58
N ILE A 217 -12.39 3.19 6.49
CA ILE A 217 -11.51 4.35 6.68
C ILE A 217 -11.97 5.06 7.94
N VAL A 218 -11.20 4.91 9.02
CA VAL A 218 -11.47 5.50 10.33
C VAL A 218 -10.90 6.91 10.38
N THR A 219 -11.73 7.89 10.73
CA THR A 219 -11.37 9.32 10.71
C THR A 219 -12.19 10.16 11.70
N ASP A 220 -11.87 11.44 11.83
CA ASP A 220 -12.55 12.41 12.72
C ASP A 220 -13.51 13.31 11.94
N GLU A 221 -14.67 12.79 11.55
CA GLU A 221 -15.70 13.51 10.78
C GLU A 221 -15.23 14.04 9.42
N GLN A 222 -14.18 13.45 8.85
CA GLN A 222 -13.63 13.87 7.55
C GLN A 222 -14.04 12.92 6.43
N ILE A 223 -14.07 13.45 5.21
CA ILE A 223 -14.24 12.67 3.99
C ILE A 223 -13.17 13.17 3.00
N PRO A 224 -12.29 12.29 2.47
CA PRO A 224 -11.32 12.71 1.47
C PRO A 224 -12.00 13.38 0.27
N SER A 225 -11.44 14.47 -0.25
CA SER A 225 -12.07 15.28 -1.31
C SER A 225 -12.34 14.50 -2.61
N TRP A 226 -11.49 13.51 -2.91
CA TRP A 226 -11.63 12.61 -4.06
C TRP A 226 -12.63 11.47 -3.84
N PHE A 227 -13.10 11.26 -2.60
CA PHE A 227 -13.94 10.13 -2.25
C PHE A 227 -15.36 10.25 -2.84
N ILE A 228 -15.87 9.11 -3.29
CA ILE A 228 -17.28 8.86 -3.58
C ILE A 228 -17.70 7.58 -2.86
N GLU A 229 -18.95 7.57 -2.41
CA GLU A 229 -19.52 6.44 -1.70
C GLU A 229 -19.44 5.15 -2.54
N SER A 230 -19.05 4.06 -1.87
CA SER A 230 -18.98 2.72 -2.45
C SER A 230 -19.58 1.72 -1.46
N GLU A 231 -20.19 0.65 -1.97
CA GLU A 231 -20.72 -0.43 -1.13
C GLU A 231 -19.63 -1.12 -0.29
N ARG A 232 -18.39 -1.22 -0.82
CA ARG A 232 -17.29 -1.93 -0.16
C ARG A 232 -16.37 -1.03 0.66
N ILE A 233 -16.46 0.29 0.48
CA ILE A 233 -15.55 1.25 1.14
C ILE A 233 -16.37 2.20 2.00
N LYS A 234 -16.14 2.14 3.32
CA LYS A 234 -16.96 2.83 4.32
C LYS A 234 -16.10 3.79 5.11
N ILE A 235 -16.54 5.03 5.22
CA ILE A 235 -16.01 5.98 6.20
C ILE A 235 -16.62 5.63 7.56
N ILE A 236 -15.77 5.54 8.59
CA ILE A 236 -16.18 5.26 9.96
C ILE A 236 -15.70 6.41 10.85
N ASP A 237 -16.61 7.08 11.52
CA ASP A 237 -16.26 8.15 12.45
C ASP A 237 -15.69 7.58 13.77
N HIS A 238 -14.81 8.33 14.42
CA HIS A 238 -14.32 7.99 15.75
C HIS A 238 -15.46 7.70 16.75
N LYS A 239 -16.58 8.43 16.68
CA LYS A 239 -17.75 8.22 17.55
C LYS A 239 -18.41 6.85 17.37
N GLU A 240 -18.20 6.18 16.24
CA GLU A 240 -18.78 4.85 16.00
C GLU A 240 -17.99 3.74 16.71
N ILE A 241 -16.71 3.97 17.02
CA ILE A 241 -15.82 2.94 17.58
C ILE A 241 -15.43 3.21 19.04
N PHE A 242 -15.40 4.47 19.48
CA PHE A 242 -15.04 4.81 20.85
C PHE A 242 -16.16 4.40 21.83
N PRO A 243 -15.85 3.63 22.89
CA PRO A 243 -16.86 3.21 23.87
C PRO A 243 -17.35 4.36 24.78
N ASP A 244 -16.51 5.36 25.03
CA ASP A 244 -16.87 6.55 25.81
C ASP A 244 -16.68 7.79 24.92
N LEU A 245 -17.79 8.44 24.57
CA LEU A 245 -17.77 9.60 23.67
C LEU A 245 -17.23 10.87 24.36
N ASN A 246 -17.19 10.90 25.70
CA ASN A 246 -16.72 12.07 26.45
C ASN A 246 -15.21 12.30 26.33
N VAL A 247 -14.46 11.30 25.88
CA VAL A 247 -13.01 11.41 25.68
C VAL A 247 -12.64 12.09 24.37
N LEU A 248 -13.58 12.19 23.42
CA LEU A 248 -13.36 12.80 22.11
C LEU A 248 -13.31 14.35 22.23
N PRO A 249 -12.62 15.05 21.31
CA PRO A 249 -11.83 14.52 20.19
C PRO A 249 -10.47 13.96 20.65
N VAL A 250 -9.98 12.96 19.91
CA VAL A 250 -8.70 12.28 20.15
C VAL A 250 -7.87 12.31 18.87
N PHE A 251 -6.58 12.67 18.99
CA PHE A 251 -5.62 12.77 17.88
C PHE A 251 -4.47 11.76 18.02
N ASN A 252 -4.50 10.96 19.09
CA ASN A 252 -3.51 9.93 19.36
C ASN A 252 -3.83 8.66 18.58
N SER A 253 -2.96 8.29 17.63
CA SER A 253 -3.13 7.06 16.86
C SER A 253 -3.22 5.81 17.75
N HIS A 254 -2.46 5.71 18.85
CA HIS A 254 -2.53 4.56 19.76
C HIS A 254 -3.92 4.41 20.39
N ALA A 255 -4.54 5.54 20.76
CA ALA A 255 -5.88 5.58 21.33
C ALA A 255 -6.93 5.16 20.30
N ILE A 256 -6.85 5.68 19.07
CA ILE A 256 -7.76 5.33 17.96
C ILE A 256 -7.59 3.85 17.57
N GLU A 257 -6.34 3.39 17.42
CA GLU A 257 -5.97 2.01 17.11
C GLU A 257 -6.57 1.01 18.13
N SER A 258 -6.64 1.39 19.41
CA SER A 258 -7.23 0.56 20.47
C SER A 258 -8.74 0.30 20.34
N CYS A 259 -9.41 0.98 19.41
CA CYS A 259 -10.85 0.88 19.17
C CYS A 259 -11.20 0.15 17.86
N LEU A 260 -10.24 -0.15 16.98
CA LEU A 260 -10.52 -0.62 15.61
C LEU A 260 -11.33 -1.93 15.55
N HIS A 261 -11.14 -2.85 16.51
CA HIS A 261 -11.90 -4.10 16.55
C HIS A 261 -13.40 -3.91 16.81
N ARG A 262 -13.81 -2.70 17.21
CA ARG A 262 -15.20 -2.32 17.51
C ARG A 262 -15.97 -1.85 16.27
N ILE A 263 -15.32 -1.71 15.11
CA ILE A 263 -15.99 -1.37 13.85
C ILE A 263 -17.17 -2.34 13.59
N PRO A 264 -18.40 -1.82 13.39
CA PRO A 264 -19.56 -2.64 13.07
C PRO A 264 -19.36 -3.43 11.77
N GLY A 265 -19.67 -4.73 11.79
CA GLY A 265 -19.55 -5.60 10.61
C GLY A 265 -18.11 -6.00 10.21
N LEU A 266 -17.09 -5.58 10.98
CA LEU A 266 -15.69 -5.99 10.77
C LEU A 266 -15.51 -7.51 10.95
N SER A 267 -14.85 -8.14 9.98
CA SER A 267 -14.47 -9.56 9.99
C SER A 267 -13.55 -9.91 11.18
N ASP A 268 -13.52 -11.19 11.58
CA ASP A 268 -12.57 -11.65 12.59
C ASP A 268 -11.12 -11.50 12.10
N PHE A 269 -10.86 -11.71 10.80
CA PHE A 269 -9.55 -11.47 10.20
C PHE A 269 -9.59 -10.18 9.41
N PHE A 270 -8.70 -9.25 9.74
CA PHE A 270 -8.58 -7.99 9.02
C PHE A 270 -7.13 -7.53 8.98
N LEU A 271 -6.81 -6.69 8.00
CA LEU A 271 -5.52 -6.00 7.94
C LEU A 271 -5.73 -4.56 8.40
N TYR A 272 -4.87 -4.08 9.29
CA TYR A 272 -4.74 -2.65 9.55
C TYR A 272 -3.58 -2.09 8.74
N LEU A 273 -3.83 -0.98 8.04
CA LEU A 273 -2.82 -0.23 7.30
C LEU A 273 -2.89 1.23 7.73
N ASN A 274 -1.74 1.86 7.92
CA ASN A 274 -1.66 3.31 7.78
C ASN A 274 -1.86 3.66 6.30
N ASP A 275 -2.29 4.89 6.03
CA ASP A 275 -2.44 5.46 4.69
C ASP A 275 -1.13 5.47 3.88
N ASP A 276 0.01 5.54 4.57
CA ASP A 276 1.36 5.52 3.99
C ASP A 276 1.89 4.13 3.56
N VAL A 277 1.13 3.06 3.77
CA VAL A 277 1.51 1.69 3.40
C VAL A 277 0.87 1.30 2.08
N MET A 278 1.66 0.83 1.11
CA MET A 278 1.14 0.36 -0.19
C MET A 278 1.67 -1.02 -0.56
N LEU A 279 0.85 -1.78 -1.29
CA LEU A 279 1.28 -3.01 -1.94
C LEU A 279 1.96 -2.67 -3.27
N THR A 280 3.07 -3.33 -3.59
CA THR A 280 3.76 -3.14 -4.88
C THR A 280 3.68 -4.38 -5.76
N ARG A 281 2.98 -5.42 -5.27
CA ARG A 281 2.97 -6.79 -5.78
C ARG A 281 1.69 -7.55 -5.41
N PRO A 282 1.07 -8.39 -6.30
CA PRO A 282 0.00 -9.27 -5.84
C PRO A 282 0.33 -10.04 -4.56
N CYS A 283 -0.65 -10.01 -3.67
CA CYS A 283 -0.69 -10.65 -2.38
C CYS A 283 -1.89 -11.59 -2.33
N ASP A 284 -1.74 -12.68 -1.61
CA ASP A 284 -2.79 -13.61 -1.24
C ASP A 284 -3.07 -13.47 0.26
N LYS A 285 -4.28 -13.87 0.70
CA LYS A 285 -4.60 -13.93 2.14
C LYS A 285 -3.53 -14.71 2.93
N THR A 286 -2.95 -15.74 2.32
CA THR A 286 -1.91 -16.58 2.94
C THR A 286 -0.59 -15.87 3.21
N ASP A 287 -0.36 -14.68 2.65
CA ASP A 287 0.81 -13.86 3.04
C ASP A 287 0.67 -13.37 4.49
N PHE A 288 -0.56 -13.15 4.95
CA PHE A 288 -0.90 -12.49 6.21
C PHE A 288 -1.56 -13.42 7.23
N PHE A 289 -2.20 -14.50 6.77
CA PHE A 289 -2.94 -15.41 7.65
C PHE A 289 -2.55 -16.87 7.40
N ASP A 290 -2.60 -17.66 8.46
CA ASP A 290 -2.64 -19.12 8.41
C ASP A 290 -4.01 -19.56 8.90
N PHE A 291 -4.98 -19.63 7.99
CA PHE A 291 -6.37 -19.95 8.34
C PHE A 291 -6.54 -21.36 8.89
N LYS A 292 -5.70 -22.32 8.46
CA LYS A 292 -5.76 -23.70 8.94
C LYS A 292 -5.51 -23.76 10.45
N ASN A 293 -4.54 -23.00 10.92
CA ASN A 293 -4.23 -22.90 12.35
C ASN A 293 -4.90 -21.68 13.01
N LYS A 294 -5.72 -20.94 12.24
CA LYS A 294 -6.36 -19.69 12.63
C LYS A 294 -5.37 -18.68 13.25
N LYS A 295 -4.20 -18.49 12.62
CA LYS A 295 -3.16 -17.58 13.11
C LYS A 295 -2.99 -16.35 12.22
N THR A 296 -2.68 -15.23 12.84
CA THR A 296 -2.17 -14.03 12.15
C THR A 296 -0.66 -14.11 11.98
N LYS A 297 -0.14 -13.58 10.87
CA LYS A 297 1.30 -13.50 10.61
C LYS A 297 1.81 -12.09 10.91
N PHE A 298 2.96 -12.01 11.55
CA PHE A 298 3.65 -10.75 11.80
C PHE A 298 5.06 -10.76 11.23
N PHE A 299 5.62 -9.57 11.05
CA PHE A 299 6.93 -9.40 10.43
C PHE A 299 7.83 -8.56 11.33
N LEU A 300 8.88 -9.17 11.87
CA LEU A 300 9.80 -8.47 12.76
C LEU A 300 10.82 -7.66 11.95
N SER A 301 11.08 -6.44 12.41
CA SER A 301 12.16 -5.60 11.91
C SER A 301 13.52 -6.18 12.26
N THR A 302 14.47 -6.11 11.33
CA THR A 302 15.85 -6.55 11.56
C THR A 302 16.74 -5.42 12.08
N THR A 303 16.24 -4.19 12.16
CA THR A 303 17.03 -2.99 12.46
C THR A 303 16.48 -2.15 13.60
N THR A 304 15.28 -2.44 14.11
CA THR A 304 14.63 -1.64 15.15
C THR A 304 14.28 -2.49 16.36
N PHE A 305 14.64 -1.98 17.54
CA PHE A 305 14.55 -2.66 18.82
C PHE A 305 13.78 -1.82 19.82
N VAL A 306 13.22 -2.46 20.84
CA VAL A 306 12.60 -1.78 21.99
C VAL A 306 13.72 -1.40 22.96
N PRO A 307 13.79 -0.16 23.45
CA PRO A 307 14.81 0.22 24.42
C PRO A 307 14.60 -0.48 25.75
N GLU A 308 15.70 -0.73 26.48
CA GLU A 308 15.67 -1.36 27.80
C GLU A 308 15.22 -0.40 28.91
N THR A 309 15.40 0.91 28.71
CA THR A 309 15.01 1.96 29.64
C THR A 309 14.45 3.15 28.89
N LEU A 310 13.57 3.90 29.55
CA LEU A 310 13.00 5.14 29.02
C LEU A 310 13.77 6.35 29.55
N THR A 311 13.85 7.38 28.71
CA THR A 311 14.44 8.68 29.01
C THR A 311 13.43 9.78 28.68
N ASN A 312 13.67 11.00 29.15
CA ASN A 312 12.83 12.16 28.83
C ASN A 312 12.83 12.53 27.33
N THR A 313 13.73 11.92 26.54
CA THR A 313 13.84 12.11 25.08
C THR A 313 13.33 10.92 24.28
N SER A 314 12.77 9.90 24.96
CA SER A 314 12.26 8.70 24.29
C SER A 314 11.10 9.02 23.36
N LEU A 315 11.08 8.39 22.19
CA LEU A 315 10.02 8.61 21.22
C LEU A 315 8.72 7.93 21.68
N PRO A 316 7.53 8.46 21.33
CA PRO A 316 6.26 7.81 21.69
C PRO A 316 6.13 6.34 21.23
N VAL A 317 6.74 5.99 20.09
CA VAL A 317 6.79 4.60 19.60
C VAL A 317 7.71 3.70 20.45
N ASP A 318 8.74 4.26 21.07
CA ASP A 318 9.60 3.55 22.01
C ASP A 318 8.90 3.34 23.35
N ILE A 319 8.25 4.39 23.87
CA ILE A 319 7.53 4.36 25.14
C ILE A 319 6.41 3.31 25.10
N SER A 320 5.56 3.38 24.07
CA SER A 320 4.46 2.42 23.92
C SER A 320 4.92 0.98 23.71
N ALA A 321 6.05 0.76 23.03
CA ALA A 321 6.64 -0.57 22.89
C ALA A 321 7.24 -1.08 24.20
N TYR A 322 7.88 -0.20 24.98
CA TYR A 322 8.39 -0.54 26.31
C TYR A 322 7.26 -0.93 27.25
N ASN A 323 6.18 -0.13 27.29
CA ASN A 323 5.00 -0.40 28.11
C ASN A 323 4.35 -1.75 27.75
N ASN A 324 4.24 -2.07 26.45
CA ASN A 324 3.79 -3.37 25.99
C ASN A 324 4.64 -4.51 26.58
N LEU A 325 5.97 -4.42 26.48
CA LEU A 325 6.86 -5.48 26.98
C LEU A 325 6.83 -5.60 28.51
N LYS A 326 6.73 -4.48 29.22
CA LYS A 326 6.58 -4.46 30.67
C LYS A 326 5.31 -5.23 31.09
N LEU A 327 4.17 -4.88 30.50
CA LEU A 327 2.89 -5.57 30.73
C LEU A 327 3.01 -7.08 30.49
N LEU A 328 3.64 -7.47 29.37
CA LEU A 328 3.76 -8.87 28.98
C LEU A 328 4.71 -9.67 29.87
N HIS A 329 5.80 -9.05 30.32
CA HIS A 329 6.74 -9.66 31.25
C HIS A 329 6.06 -9.89 32.61
N GLU A 330 5.39 -8.88 33.16
CA GLU A 330 4.75 -8.94 34.48
C GLU A 330 3.61 -9.96 34.54
N ASN A 331 2.82 -10.09 33.46
CA ASN A 331 1.63 -10.96 33.46
C ASN A 331 1.86 -12.36 32.89
N TYR A 332 2.86 -12.53 32.01
CA TYR A 332 3.03 -13.76 31.25
C TYR A 332 4.48 -14.29 31.20
N ASN A 333 5.42 -13.61 31.86
CA ASN A 333 6.85 -13.92 31.78
C ASN A 333 7.34 -13.99 30.32
N TYR A 334 6.76 -13.16 29.45
CA TYR A 334 7.11 -13.10 28.03
C TYR A 334 8.07 -11.95 27.77
N THR A 335 9.14 -12.21 27.04
CA THR A 335 10.14 -11.22 26.65
C THR A 335 10.34 -11.20 25.14
N SER A 336 10.65 -10.01 24.64
CA SER A 336 11.06 -9.73 23.26
C SER A 336 11.90 -8.46 23.28
N ASN A 337 12.63 -8.17 22.22
CA ASN A 337 13.33 -6.90 22.06
C ASN A 337 13.23 -6.32 20.65
N ARG A 338 12.56 -6.99 19.71
CA ARG A 338 12.42 -6.55 18.33
C ARG A 338 11.08 -5.85 18.10
N LYS A 339 11.11 -4.77 17.32
CA LYS A 339 9.90 -4.12 16.80
C LYS A 339 9.42 -4.79 15.51
N PHE A 340 8.22 -4.42 15.08
CA PHE A 340 7.60 -4.91 13.83
C PHE A 340 7.93 -4.00 12.64
N GLN A 341 7.81 -4.54 11.43
CA GLN A 341 7.92 -3.78 10.18
C GLN A 341 6.63 -2.99 9.92
N HIS A 342 6.74 -1.78 9.35
CA HIS A 342 5.58 -1.00 8.87
C HIS A 342 5.00 -1.63 7.59
N THR A 343 4.16 -2.62 7.77
CA THR A 343 3.52 -3.42 6.71
C THR A 343 2.04 -3.57 7.04
N PRO A 344 1.18 -4.12 6.15
CA PRO A 344 -0.17 -4.49 6.56
C PRO A 344 -0.14 -5.39 7.80
N ILE A 345 -0.76 -4.92 8.88
CA ILE A 345 -0.74 -5.58 10.19
C ILE A 345 -1.91 -6.56 10.21
N ALA A 346 -1.59 -7.85 10.23
CA ALA A 346 -2.60 -8.91 10.24
C ALA A 346 -3.21 -9.13 11.62
N LEU A 347 -4.48 -8.83 11.77
CA LEU A 347 -5.16 -8.82 13.06
C LEU A 347 -6.27 -9.84 13.13
N SER A 348 -6.53 -10.25 14.37
CA SER A 348 -7.65 -11.08 14.74
C SER A 348 -8.49 -10.33 15.76
N LYS A 349 -9.74 -10.02 15.40
CA LYS A 349 -10.72 -9.33 16.25
C LYS A 349 -10.93 -10.08 17.56
N SER A 350 -11.05 -11.41 17.51
CA SER A 350 -11.17 -12.26 18.70
C SER A 350 -9.96 -12.19 19.63
N VAL A 351 -8.76 -12.00 19.10
CA VAL A 351 -7.55 -11.79 19.93
C VAL A 351 -7.57 -10.41 20.58
N LEU A 352 -7.99 -9.35 19.86
CA LEU A 352 -8.15 -8.00 20.45
C LEU A 352 -9.23 -7.97 21.54
N LEU A 353 -10.38 -8.60 21.30
CA LEU A 353 -11.46 -8.73 22.28
C LEU A 353 -11.00 -9.47 23.54
N LYS A 354 -10.23 -10.56 23.38
CA LYS A 354 -9.68 -11.30 24.51
C LYS A 354 -8.67 -10.47 25.29
N LEU A 355 -7.77 -9.77 24.59
CA LEU A 355 -6.78 -8.90 25.21
C LEU A 355 -7.46 -7.74 25.97
N GLU A 356 -8.51 -7.14 25.43
CA GLU A 356 -9.30 -6.11 26.09
C GLU A 356 -10.03 -6.64 27.34
N LEU A 357 -10.59 -7.84 27.27
CA LEU A 357 -11.28 -8.47 28.40
C LEU A 357 -10.32 -8.76 29.55
N GLU A 358 -9.10 -9.22 29.26
CA GLU A 358 -8.09 -9.57 30.27
C GLU A 358 -7.33 -8.34 30.79
N HIS A 359 -7.21 -7.27 30.00
CA HIS A 359 -6.45 -6.06 30.33
C HIS A 359 -7.25 -4.77 30.06
N PRO A 360 -8.44 -4.59 30.67
CA PRO A 360 -9.31 -3.44 30.37
C PRO A 360 -8.65 -2.10 30.70
N ASP A 361 -7.80 -2.05 31.74
CA ASP A 361 -7.11 -0.83 32.16
C ASP A 361 -6.13 -0.31 31.10
N VAL A 362 -5.49 -1.21 30.36
CA VAL A 362 -4.58 -0.87 29.24
C VAL A 362 -5.33 -0.14 28.13
N PHE A 363 -6.51 -0.64 27.75
CA PHE A 363 -7.35 -0.01 26.74
C PHE A 363 -7.95 1.30 27.24
N ASN A 364 -8.49 1.32 28.45
CA ASN A 364 -9.12 2.51 29.02
C ASN A 364 -8.14 3.66 29.20
N THR A 365 -6.90 3.36 29.62
CA THR A 365 -5.82 4.36 29.74
C THR A 365 -5.45 4.91 28.37
N CYS A 366 -5.19 4.03 27.40
CA CYS A 366 -4.79 4.44 26.06
C CYS A 366 -5.88 5.31 25.38
N ARG A 367 -7.15 4.91 25.45
CA ARG A 367 -8.29 5.61 24.81
C ARG A 367 -8.51 7.04 25.29
N LYS A 368 -8.19 7.33 26.55
CA LYS A 368 -8.38 8.67 27.14
C LYS A 368 -7.28 9.66 26.74
N ASN A 369 -6.15 9.16 26.23
CA ASN A 369 -5.02 10.00 25.86
C ASN A 369 -5.29 10.73 24.53
N LYS A 370 -5.81 11.95 24.60
CA LYS A 370 -6.09 12.79 23.41
C LYS A 370 -4.87 13.07 22.51
N ILE A 371 -3.69 13.12 23.12
CA ILE A 371 -2.37 13.27 22.46
C ILE A 371 -1.48 12.17 23.02
N ARG A 372 -0.49 11.72 22.23
CA ARG A 372 0.44 10.65 22.65
C ARG A 372 1.05 10.94 24.01
N SER A 373 0.97 9.95 24.90
CA SER A 373 1.37 10.04 26.30
C SER A 373 2.42 8.99 26.65
N ILE A 374 3.05 9.15 27.81
CA ILE A 374 3.94 8.14 28.40
C ILE A 374 3.18 6.86 28.80
N ASP A 375 1.87 6.95 28.98
CA ASP A 375 1.00 5.84 29.37
C ASP A 375 0.39 5.09 28.18
N ASP A 376 0.84 5.40 26.96
CA ASP A 376 0.33 4.77 25.75
C ASP A 376 0.81 3.33 25.60
N TYR A 377 0.00 2.54 24.88
CA TYR A 377 0.32 1.18 24.46
C TYR A 377 0.12 1.07 22.95
N SER A 378 1.05 0.39 22.28
CA SER A 378 0.95 0.12 20.85
C SER A 378 0.13 -1.16 20.65
N ILE A 379 -1.18 -1.05 20.81
CA ILE A 379 -2.08 -2.21 20.94
C ILE A 379 -2.14 -3.02 19.64
N VAL A 380 -2.54 -2.36 18.56
CA VAL A 380 -2.71 -3.00 17.25
C VAL A 380 -1.36 -3.26 16.59
N SER A 381 -0.48 -2.26 16.61
CA SER A 381 0.81 -2.31 15.89
C SER A 381 1.87 -3.20 16.55
N SER A 382 1.66 -3.68 17.78
CA SER A 382 2.65 -4.53 18.49
C SER A 382 2.05 -5.50 19.51
N LEU A 383 1.28 -5.02 20.49
CA LEU A 383 0.82 -5.82 21.64
C LEU A 383 -0.02 -7.02 21.21
N HIS A 384 -0.89 -6.83 20.22
CA HIS A 384 -1.71 -7.89 19.62
C HIS A 384 -0.86 -9.09 19.18
N HIS A 385 0.24 -8.84 18.49
CA HIS A 385 1.09 -9.90 17.96
C HIS A 385 1.81 -10.64 19.08
N HIS A 386 2.39 -9.92 20.04
CA HIS A 386 3.05 -10.53 21.19
C HIS A 386 2.10 -11.35 22.05
N TYR A 387 0.95 -10.77 22.41
CA TYR A 387 -0.09 -11.50 23.13
C TYR A 387 -0.58 -12.71 22.32
N GLY A 388 -0.77 -12.54 21.01
CA GLY A 388 -1.11 -13.62 20.11
C GLY A 388 -0.06 -14.74 20.09
N ILE A 389 1.24 -14.48 20.28
CA ILE A 389 2.25 -15.54 20.42
C ILE A 389 1.98 -16.35 21.69
N ILE A 390 1.75 -15.67 22.82
CA ILE A 390 1.49 -16.28 24.14
C ILE A 390 0.30 -17.24 24.06
N ILE A 391 -0.79 -16.80 23.42
CA ILE A 391 -2.01 -17.62 23.27
C ILE A 391 -2.01 -18.49 22.00
N LYS A 392 -0.87 -18.61 21.30
CA LYS A 392 -0.67 -19.43 20.08
C LYS A 392 -1.60 -19.06 18.90
N ARG A 393 -1.94 -17.78 18.78
CA ARG A 393 -2.75 -17.15 17.73
C ARG A 393 -1.97 -16.29 16.74
N SER A 394 -0.68 -16.06 16.98
CA SER A 394 0.21 -15.33 16.06
C SER A 394 1.45 -16.15 15.71
N ILE A 395 2.03 -15.91 14.53
CA ILE A 395 3.28 -16.56 14.08
C ILE A 395 4.17 -15.60 13.30
N GLU A 396 5.48 -15.67 13.50
CA GLU A 396 6.44 -14.89 12.72
C GLU A 396 6.45 -15.38 11.27
N SER A 397 6.50 -14.44 10.34
CA SER A 397 6.67 -14.70 8.91
C SER A 397 7.65 -13.68 8.33
N LYS A 398 7.90 -13.78 7.02
CA LYS A 398 8.76 -12.85 6.28
C LYS A 398 8.00 -12.29 5.08
N ILE A 399 8.11 -10.98 4.91
CA ILE A 399 7.65 -10.28 3.72
C ILE A 399 8.77 -9.38 3.21
N ARG A 400 8.87 -9.21 1.89
CA ARG A 400 9.83 -8.25 1.33
C ARG A 400 9.25 -6.86 1.51
N TYR A 401 9.94 -6.03 2.28
CA TYR A 401 9.48 -4.72 2.71
C TYR A 401 10.59 -3.68 2.46
N ASP A 402 10.21 -2.44 2.14
CA ASP A 402 11.12 -1.29 2.13
C ASP A 402 10.43 -0.05 2.74
N TYR A 403 11.21 0.73 3.49
CA TYR A 403 10.77 1.97 4.11
C TYR A 403 11.39 3.16 3.37
N ILE A 404 10.57 4.08 2.89
CA ILE A 404 10.99 5.27 2.16
C ILE A 404 10.72 6.48 3.04
N ASN A 405 11.75 6.96 3.73
CA ASN A 405 11.69 8.25 4.43
C ASN A 405 11.88 9.37 3.40
N LEU A 406 10.88 10.22 3.20
CA LEU A 406 10.91 11.31 2.21
C LEU A 406 11.97 12.38 2.53
N ALA A 407 12.31 12.55 3.81
CA ALA A 407 13.38 13.44 4.25
C ALA A 407 14.79 12.91 3.90
N ASP A 408 14.94 11.62 3.58
CA ASP A 408 16.25 11.05 3.25
C ASP A 408 16.69 11.46 1.83
N LYS A 409 17.98 11.79 1.67
CA LYS A 409 18.62 12.01 0.35
C LYS A 409 18.45 10.81 -0.62
N SER A 410 18.15 9.63 -0.08
CA SER A 410 17.90 8.41 -0.85
C SER A 410 16.46 8.27 -1.37
N ALA A 411 15.50 9.07 -0.88
CA ALA A 411 14.07 8.93 -1.19
C ALA A 411 13.79 8.88 -2.70
N LYS A 412 14.24 9.90 -3.45
CA LYS A 412 14.11 9.93 -4.92
C LYS A 412 14.71 8.72 -5.60
N HIS A 413 15.83 8.20 -5.08
CA HIS A 413 16.47 7.01 -5.64
C HIS A 413 15.65 5.74 -5.39
N LYS A 414 15.05 5.60 -4.20
CA LYS A 414 14.17 4.47 -3.86
C LYS A 414 12.88 4.50 -4.67
N LEU A 415 12.23 5.66 -4.74
CA LEU A 415 11.02 5.88 -5.56
C LEU A 415 11.29 5.60 -7.04
N LEU A 416 12.40 6.12 -7.59
CA LEU A 416 12.84 5.81 -8.94
C LEU A 416 13.13 4.30 -9.09
N TYR A 417 13.81 3.68 -8.13
CA TYR A 417 14.03 2.23 -8.16
C TYR A 417 12.70 1.45 -8.21
N LEU A 418 11.65 1.85 -7.49
CA LEU A 418 10.35 1.20 -7.56
C LEU A 418 9.75 1.28 -8.97
N LEU A 419 9.77 2.46 -9.60
CA LEU A 419 9.31 2.62 -10.99
C LEU A 419 10.08 1.73 -11.95
N LEU A 420 11.39 1.72 -11.81
CA LEU A 420 12.32 1.16 -12.79
C LEU A 420 12.63 -0.32 -12.59
N CYS A 421 12.56 -0.81 -11.34
CA CYS A 421 12.90 -2.20 -11.08
C CYS A 421 11.77 -3.09 -11.59
N GLY A 422 12.14 -4.14 -12.32
CA GLY A 422 11.19 -5.15 -12.77
C GLY A 422 10.42 -5.69 -11.57
N TYR A 423 9.11 -5.86 -11.74
CA TYR A 423 8.14 -6.20 -10.70
C TYR A 423 8.61 -7.32 -9.71
N LYS A 424 9.27 -8.38 -10.19
CA LYS A 424 9.80 -9.47 -9.32
C LYS A 424 10.87 -9.01 -8.32
N ARG A 425 11.56 -7.91 -8.63
CA ARG A 425 12.60 -7.30 -7.79
C ARG A 425 12.04 -6.28 -6.81
N ARG A 426 10.82 -5.75 -7.03
CA ARG A 426 10.16 -4.88 -6.06
C ARG A 426 10.02 -5.59 -4.71
N PRO A 427 10.06 -4.84 -3.60
CA PRO A 427 9.47 -5.34 -2.35
C PRO A 427 8.01 -5.71 -2.61
N LYS A 428 7.39 -6.44 -1.69
CA LYS A 428 5.96 -6.76 -1.75
C LYS A 428 5.13 -5.62 -1.15
N VAL A 429 5.69 -4.95 -0.16
CA VAL A 429 5.10 -3.84 0.58
C VAL A 429 6.11 -2.70 0.66
N ILE A 430 5.62 -1.47 0.56
CA ILE A 430 6.38 -0.27 0.87
C ILE A 430 5.64 0.58 1.90
N CYS A 431 6.38 1.35 2.67
CA CYS A 431 5.84 2.42 3.51
C CYS A 431 6.57 3.72 3.15
N ILE A 432 5.83 4.80 2.90
CA ILE A 432 6.37 6.10 2.48
C ILE A 432 6.01 7.15 3.52
N ASN A 433 6.96 7.51 4.37
CA ASN A 433 6.69 8.37 5.53
C ASN A 433 7.67 9.56 5.58
N ASP A 434 7.37 10.55 6.41
CA ASP A 434 8.12 11.76 6.63
C ASP A 434 8.31 12.01 8.13
N VAL A 435 9.50 11.67 8.63
CA VAL A 435 9.74 11.65 10.08
C VAL A 435 10.46 12.90 10.59
N ASP A 436 10.82 13.86 9.74
CA ASP A 436 11.74 14.94 10.13
C ASP A 436 11.51 16.26 9.38
N GLU A 437 10.92 17.24 10.06
CA GLU A 437 10.74 18.63 9.55
C GLU A 437 12.07 19.39 9.41
N ARG A 438 13.17 18.88 9.97
CA ARG A 438 14.48 19.57 9.97
C ARG A 438 15.08 19.76 8.59
N PHE A 439 14.54 19.10 7.58
CA PHE A 439 14.88 19.33 6.19
C PHE A 439 13.65 19.88 5.48
N ASN A 440 13.66 21.18 5.18
CA ASN A 440 12.71 21.79 4.25
C ASN A 440 12.58 20.88 3.02
N GLN A 441 11.47 20.17 2.94
CA GLN A 441 11.16 19.36 1.77
C GLN A 441 10.91 20.32 0.63
N SER A 442 11.76 20.24 -0.39
CA SER A 442 11.52 20.97 -1.64
C SER A 442 10.21 20.46 -2.26
N ASP A 443 9.33 21.34 -2.75
CA ASP A 443 8.12 20.99 -3.53
C ASP A 443 8.39 19.93 -4.62
N ASP A 444 9.64 19.85 -5.10
CA ASP A 444 10.13 18.85 -6.04
C ASP A 444 10.04 17.39 -5.54
N ILE A 445 10.06 17.09 -4.22
CA ILE A 445 9.87 15.71 -3.73
C ILE A 445 8.40 15.30 -3.76
N ASP A 446 7.49 16.22 -3.41
CA ASP A 446 6.05 15.96 -3.38
C ASP A 446 5.52 15.73 -4.81
N ILE A 447 5.92 16.59 -5.76
CA ILE A 447 5.63 16.39 -7.19
C ILE A 447 6.22 15.05 -7.68
N PHE A 448 7.43 14.70 -7.26
CA PHE A 448 8.07 13.45 -7.66
C PHE A 448 7.35 12.22 -7.10
N LEU A 449 6.89 12.31 -5.85
CA LEU A 449 6.12 11.28 -5.19
C LEU A 449 4.77 11.08 -5.89
N GLU A 450 4.02 12.15 -6.11
CA GLU A 450 2.71 12.11 -6.78
C GLU A 450 2.83 11.46 -8.16
N LYS A 451 3.81 11.88 -8.96
CA LYS A 451 4.06 11.29 -10.28
C LYS A 451 4.47 9.82 -10.17
N THR A 452 5.30 9.47 -9.18
CA THR A 452 5.70 8.08 -8.94
C THR A 452 4.49 7.21 -8.60
N LEU A 453 3.66 7.63 -7.66
CA LEU A 453 2.48 6.89 -7.22
C LEU A 453 1.43 6.80 -8.33
N SER A 454 1.20 7.88 -9.08
CA SER A 454 0.32 7.88 -10.27
C SER A 454 0.76 6.87 -11.32
N ASN A 455 2.07 6.74 -11.56
CA ASN A 455 2.60 5.75 -12.50
C ASN A 455 2.55 4.32 -11.94
N MET A 456 2.67 4.15 -10.62
CA MET A 456 2.59 2.83 -9.99
C MET A 456 1.15 2.33 -9.85
N TYR A 457 0.20 3.23 -9.63
CA TYR A 457 -1.20 2.95 -9.36
C TYR A 457 -2.11 3.86 -10.23
N PRO A 458 -2.09 3.68 -11.57
CA PRO A 458 -2.78 4.58 -12.49
C PRO A 458 -4.30 4.45 -12.46
N TYR A 459 -4.82 3.32 -11.97
CA TYR A 459 -6.25 3.01 -11.98
C TYR A 459 -6.93 3.58 -10.75
N ALA A 460 -7.93 4.42 -10.97
CA ALA A 460 -8.87 4.83 -9.95
C ALA A 460 -9.55 3.60 -9.34
N SER A 461 -9.66 3.60 -8.01
CA SER A 461 -10.53 2.69 -7.27
C SER A 461 -11.99 3.08 -7.45
N GLU A 462 -12.91 2.17 -7.09
CA GLU A 462 -14.35 2.41 -7.21
C GLU A 462 -14.88 3.55 -6.33
N CYS A 463 -14.12 3.99 -5.32
CA CYS A 463 -14.46 5.12 -4.45
C CYS A 463 -13.82 6.45 -4.86
N GLU A 464 -13.34 6.58 -6.11
CA GLU A 464 -12.70 7.80 -6.59
C GLU A 464 -13.55 8.52 -7.64
N ARG A 465 -13.71 9.84 -7.48
CA ARG A 465 -14.27 10.69 -8.52
C ARG A 465 -13.38 10.61 -9.76
N LEU A 466 -13.92 10.08 -10.85
CA LEU A 466 -13.27 10.21 -12.15
C LEU A 466 -13.30 11.70 -12.51
N LEU A 467 -12.12 12.30 -12.65
CA LEU A 467 -12.00 13.67 -13.17
C LEU A 467 -12.60 13.67 -14.58
N ALA A 468 -13.60 14.53 -14.78
CA ALA A 468 -14.38 14.65 -16.00
C ALA A 468 -13.55 15.18 -17.19
#